data_AF-A0A7X8GUB1-F1
#
_entry.id   AF-A0A7X8GUB1-F1
#
_cell.length_a   1.000
_cell.length_b   1.000
_cell.length_c   1.000
_cell.angle_alpha   90.00
_cell.angle_beta   90.00
_cell.angle_gamma   90.00
#
_symmetry.space_group_name_H-M   'P 1'
#
loop_
_entity.id
_entity.type
_entity.pdbx_description
1 polymer ?
#
loop_
_entity_poly.entity_id
_entity_poly.type
_entity_poly.pdbx_seq_one_letter_code
_entity_poly.pdbx_strand_id
1 'polypeptide(L)' 'MMKILIFSIALILIAVLLMGVRVFFTKKGEFPNTHIGASKAMQDRGIHCATSQDREWSRKESPVEQLLKSEKL' A
#
# COMPACT_ATOMS: atom_id res chain seq x y z
N MET A 1 10.60 -41.54 1.89
CA MET A 1 10.92 -40.29 2.60
C MET A 1 11.65 -39.29 1.71
N MET A 2 12.85 -39.60 1.21
CA MET A 2 13.65 -38.68 0.37
C MET A 2 12.93 -38.18 -0.90
N LYS A 3 12.23 -39.08 -1.61
CA LYS A 3 11.43 -38.72 -2.79
C LYS A 3 10.39 -37.63 -2.49
N ILE A 4 9.67 -37.76 -1.39
CA ILE A 4 8.61 -36.82 -0.98
C ILE A 4 9.22 -35.45 -0.70
N LEU A 5 10.37 -35.40 -0.01
CA LEU A 5 11.09 -34.16 0.26
C LEU A 5 11.53 -33.45 -1.02
N ILE A 6 12.05 -34.20 -2.00
CA ILE A 6 12.47 -33.63 -3.28
C ILE A 6 11.26 -33.05 -4.04
N PHE A 7 10.15 -33.79 -4.10
CA PHE A 7 8.93 -33.31 -4.74
C PHE A 7 8.34 -32.08 -4.04
N SER A 8 8.33 -32.04 -2.70
CA SER A 8 7.82 -30.88 -1.96
C SER A 8 8.67 -29.64 -2.19
N ILE A 9 10.00 -29.77 -2.20
CA ILE A 9 10.91 -28.65 -2.47
C ILE A 9 10.73 -28.15 -3.90
N ALA A 10 10.66 -29.06 -4.87
CA ALA A 10 10.44 -28.70 -6.27
C ALA A 10 9.12 -27.93 -6.44
N LEU A 11 8.05 -28.36 -5.77
CA LEU A 11 6.75 -27.72 -5.85
C LEU A 11 6.75 -26.31 -5.23
N ILE A 12 7.40 -26.13 -4.08
CA ILE A 12 7.57 -24.81 -3.44
C ILE A 12 8.39 -23.88 -4.33
N LEU A 13 9.49 -24.38 -4.93
CA LEU A 13 10.30 -23.59 -5.86
C LEU A 13 9.48 -23.11 -7.05
N ILE A 14 8.68 -23.98 -7.66
CA ILE A 14 7.79 -23.62 -8.76
C ILE A 14 6.79 -22.56 -8.29
N ALA A 15 6.19 -22.70 -7.12
CA ALA A 15 5.25 -21.71 -6.59
C ALA A 15 5.89 -20.33 -6.41
N VAL A 16 7.11 -20.26 -5.84
CA VAL A 16 7.84 -18.99 -5.66
C VAL A 16 8.18 -18.35 -7.01
N LEU A 17 8.66 -19.13 -7.97
CA LEU A 17 8.96 -18.64 -9.32
C LEU A 17 7.70 -18.11 -10.02
N LEU A 18 6.56 -18.80 -9.87
CA LEU A 18 5.27 -18.39 -10.43
C LEU A 18 4.73 -17.11 -9.78
N MET A 19 4.86 -16.95 -8.46
CA MET A 19 4.46 -15.71 -7.78
C MET A 19 5.35 -14.52 -8.18
N GLY A 20 6.62 -14.76 -8.45
CA GLY A 20 7.61 -13.75 -8.81
C GLY A 20 7.87 -13.59 -10.30
N VAL A 21 7.04 -14.10 -11.23
CA VAL A 21 7.38 -14.15 -12.67
C VAL A 21 7.83 -12.80 -13.22
N ARG A 22 7.15 -11.72 -12.84
CA ARG A 22 7.53 -10.36 -13.27
C ARG A 22 8.86 -9.91 -12.68
N VAL A 23 9.16 -10.28 -11.45
CA VAL A 23 10.40 -9.90 -10.77
C VAL A 23 11.58 -10.69 -11.33
N PHE A 24 11.43 -12.01 -11.55
CA PHE A 24 12.53 -12.88 -11.99
C PHE A 24 12.78 -12.84 -13.50
N PHE A 25 11.74 -12.67 -14.34
CA PHE A 25 11.85 -12.84 -15.80
C PHE A 25 11.67 -11.54 -16.60
N THR A 26 11.59 -10.37 -15.98
CA THR A 26 11.52 -9.09 -16.72
C THR A 26 12.73 -8.20 -16.43
N LYS A 27 13.21 -7.46 -17.45
CA LYS A 27 14.40 -6.60 -17.33
C LYS A 27 14.25 -5.44 -16.34
N LYS A 28 13.02 -5.08 -15.96
CA LYS A 28 12.68 -4.06 -14.96
C LYS A 28 11.86 -4.67 -13.82
N GLY A 29 12.15 -5.93 -13.49
CA GLY A 29 11.45 -6.67 -12.46
C GLY A 29 11.75 -6.08 -11.08
N GLU A 30 10.82 -5.28 -10.57
CA GLU A 30 10.88 -4.73 -9.23
C GLU A 30 9.66 -5.20 -8.44
N PHE A 31 9.82 -5.34 -7.13
CA PHE A 31 8.67 -5.53 -6.25
C PHE A 31 7.78 -4.29 -6.31
N PRO A 32 6.44 -4.46 -6.35
CA PRO A 32 5.54 -3.33 -6.38
C PRO A 32 5.75 -2.46 -5.13
N ASN A 33 5.82 -1.14 -5.32
CA ASN A 33 5.86 -0.20 -4.21
C ASN A 33 4.54 -0.26 -3.43
N THR A 34 4.58 -0.82 -2.22
CA THR A 34 3.41 -0.91 -1.32
C THR A 34 3.22 0.36 -0.48
N HIS A 35 4.06 1.38 -0.71
CA HIS A 35 3.94 2.66 -0.02
C HIS A 35 2.69 3.40 -0.49
N ILE A 36 1.78 3.71 0.44
CA ILE A 36 0.49 4.36 0.12
C ILE A 36 0.67 5.68 -0.63
N GLY A 37 1.71 6.44 -0.27
CA GLY A 37 2.03 7.71 -0.92
C GLY A 37 2.57 7.58 -2.35
N ALA A 38 3.00 6.39 -2.79
CA ALA A 38 3.41 6.15 -4.18
C ALA A 38 2.26 5.65 -5.06
N SER A 39 1.12 5.30 -4.46
CA SER A 39 -0.04 4.78 -5.21
C SER A 39 -0.87 5.93 -5.77
N LYS A 40 -0.77 6.17 -7.07
CA LYS A 40 -1.59 7.16 -7.78
C LYS A 40 -3.09 6.91 -7.60
N ALA A 41 -3.52 5.64 -7.65
CA ALA A 41 -4.92 5.27 -7.44
C ALA A 41 -5.45 5.61 -6.03
N MET A 42 -4.59 5.59 -5.00
CA MET A 42 -4.97 6.00 -3.65
C MET A 42 -4.99 7.53 -3.51
N GLN A 43 -4.03 8.22 -4.13
CA GLN A 43 -4.00 9.68 -4.19
C GLN A 43 -5.24 10.24 -4.92
N ASP A 44 -5.66 9.63 -6.02
CA ASP A 44 -6.85 10.02 -6.78
C ASP A 44 -8.15 9.88 -5.94
N ARG A 45 -8.12 9.03 -4.91
CA ARG A 45 -9.21 8.88 -3.91
C ARG A 45 -9.07 9.81 -2.70
N GLY A 46 -8.05 10.68 -2.68
CA GLY A 46 -7.73 11.54 -1.54
C GLY A 46 -7.15 10.81 -0.32
N ILE A 47 -6.70 9.56 -0.49
CA ILE A 47 -6.14 8.77 0.61
C ILE A 47 -4.63 8.99 0.68
N HIS A 48 -4.17 9.61 1.77
CA HIS A 48 -2.76 9.92 1.99
C HIS A 48 -2.19 9.21 3.23
N CYS A 49 -0.88 9.35 3.48
CA CYS A 49 -0.28 8.83 4.71
C CYS A 49 -0.92 9.50 5.94
N ALA A 50 -1.09 8.75 7.03
CA ALA A 50 -1.69 9.27 8.27
C ALA A 50 -1.00 10.56 8.74
N THR A 51 0.33 10.62 8.71
CA THR A 51 1.08 11.82 9.12
C THR A 51 0.82 13.04 8.23
N SER A 52 0.67 12.84 6.91
CA SER A 52 0.29 13.94 6.01
C SER A 52 -1.13 14.41 6.28
N GLN A 53 -2.06 13.48 6.50
CA GLN A 53 -3.46 13.81 6.82
C GLN A 53 -3.55 14.58 8.15
N ASP A 54 -2.85 14.14 9.19
CA ASP A 54 -2.79 14.84 10.48
C ASP A 54 -2.24 16.27 10.33
N ARG A 55 -1.17 16.45 9.56
CA ARG A 55 -0.60 17.79 9.30
C ARG A 55 -1.54 18.69 8.51
N GLU A 56 -2.31 18.14 7.59
CA GLU A 56 -3.32 18.87 6.85
C GLU A 56 -4.50 19.28 7.74
N TRP A 57 -4.96 18.37 8.60
CA TRP A 57 -6.03 18.64 9.56
C TRP A 57 -5.61 19.67 10.61
N SER A 58 -4.37 19.63 11.09
CA SER A 58 -3.83 20.64 12.01
C SER A 58 -3.83 22.06 11.41
N ARG A 59 -3.86 22.21 10.09
CA ARG A 59 -3.94 23.52 9.43
C ARG A 59 -5.37 23.96 9.12
N LYS A 60 -6.36 23.09 9.30
CA LYS A 60 -7.78 23.41 9.06
C LYS A 60 -8.41 23.91 10.34
N GLU A 61 -9.36 24.84 10.21
CA GLU A 61 -10.19 25.30 11.32
C GLU A 61 -10.98 24.11 11.88
N SER A 62 -11.04 23.99 13.21
CA SER A 62 -11.67 22.82 13.82
C SER A 62 -13.17 22.80 13.48
N PRO A 63 -13.79 21.64 13.30
CA PRO A 63 -15.23 21.55 13.06
C PRO A 63 -16.06 22.21 14.18
N VAL A 64 -15.54 22.22 15.41
CA VAL A 64 -16.18 22.87 16.56
C VAL A 64 -16.22 24.39 16.40
N GLU A 65 -15.11 24.99 15.96
CA GLU A 65 -15.05 26.43 15.68
C GLU A 65 -16.02 26.82 14.55
N GLN A 66 -16.14 25.98 13.51
CA GLN A 66 -17.08 26.21 12.42
C GLN A 66 -18.54 26.16 12.90
N LEU A 67 -18.88 25.21 13.78
CA LEU A 67 -20.21 25.09 14.36
C LEU A 67 -20.56 26.29 15.24
N LEU A 68 -19.66 26.70 16.13
CA LEU A 68 -19.84 27.88 17.00
C LEU A 68 -20.04 29.17 16.21
N LYS A 69 -19.41 29.30 15.05
CA LYS A 69 -19.58 30.45 14.15
C LYS A 69 -20.94 30.42 13.44
N SER A 70 -21.47 29.24 13.14
CA SER A 70 -22.80 29.08 12.53
C SER A 70 -23.94 29.32 13.51
N GLU A 71 -23.78 28.99 14.80
CA GLU A 71 -24.78 29.25 15.85
C GLU A 71 -24.78 30.69 16.35
N LYS A 72 -23.68 31.43 16.14
CA LYS A 72 -23.57 32.87 16.45
C LYS A 72 -24.08 33.79 15.33
N LEU A 73 -24.60 33.23 14.24
CA LEU A 73 -25.31 33.92 13.15
C LEU A 73 -26.82 33.81 13.38
#